data_AF-A0A9D7WBX6-F1
#
_entry.id   AF-A0A9D7WBX6-F1
#
_cell.length_a   1.000
_cell.length_b   1.000
_cell.length_c   1.000
_cell.angle_alpha   90.00
_cell.angle_beta   90.00
_cell.angle_gamma   90.00
#
_symmetry.space_group_name_H-M   'P 1'
#
loop_
_entity.id
_entity.type
_entity.pdbx_description
1 polymer ?
#
loop_
_entity_poly.entity_id
_entity_poly.type
_entity_poly.pdbx_seq_one_letter_code
_entity_poly.pdbx_strand_id
1 'polypeptide(L)' 'MSNSDDLKKLAALRALELVVSGMRLGLGTGSTAKHFVDGLGEKCAAGLEVRCVPT' A
#
# COMPACT_ATOMS: atom_id res chain seq x y z
N MET A 1 13.68 7.32 -19.53
CA MET A 1 14.07 6.94 -18.15
C MET A 1 12.80 6.98 -17.32
N SER A 2 12.39 5.89 -16.67
CA SER A 2 11.29 5.98 -15.70
C SER A 2 11.78 6.73 -14.47
N ASN A 3 10.99 7.66 -13.95
CA ASN A 3 11.33 8.37 -12.73
C ASN A 3 11.39 7.38 -11.56
N SER A 4 12.30 7.60 -10.60
CA SER A 4 12.42 6.72 -9.42
C SER A 4 11.11 6.66 -8.64
N ASP A 5 10.37 7.76 -8.58
CA ASP A 5 9.08 7.79 -7.90
C ASP A 5 8.02 6.94 -8.61
N ASP A 6 8.01 6.93 -9.95
CA ASP A 6 7.10 6.08 -10.75
C ASP A 6 7.35 4.59 -10.44
N LEU A 7 8.62 4.20 -10.34
CA LEU A 7 8.99 2.82 -9.98
C LEU A 7 8.54 2.45 -8.56
N LYS A 8 8.66 3.39 -7.61
CA LYS A 8 8.17 3.19 -6.24
C LYS A 8 6.65 3.03 -6.22
N LYS A 9 5.93 3.87 -6.96
CA LYS A 9 4.48 3.79 -7.08
C LYS A 9 4.04 2.46 -7.71
N LEU A 10 4.68 2.02 -8.79
CA LEU A 10 4.38 0.73 -9.42
C LEU A 10 4.61 -0.45 -8.47
N ALA A 11 5.71 -0.45 -7.72
CA ALA A 11 5.99 -1.50 -6.73
C ALA A 11 4.91 -1.54 -5.62
N ALA A 12 4.51 -0.36 -5.12
CA ALA A 12 3.45 -0.24 -4.12
C ALA A 12 2.10 -0.75 -4.63
N LEU A 13 1.68 -0.35 -5.84
CA LEU A 13 0.43 -0.79 -6.44
C LEU A 13 0.41 -2.31 -6.66
N ARG A 14 1.54 -2.88 -7.11
CA ARG A 14 1.66 -4.34 -7.29
C ARG A 14 1.54 -5.10 -5.97
N ALA A 15 2.07 -4.55 -4.87
CA ALA A 15 1.92 -5.13 -3.54
C ALA A 15 0.48 -5.06 -3.03
N LEU A 16 -0.26 -3.99 -3.34
CA LEU A 16 -1.66 -3.83 -2.95
C LEU A 16 -2.59 -4.90 -3.54
N GLU A 17 -2.24 -5.49 -4.69
CA GLU A 17 -3.00 -6.61 -5.28
C GLU A 17 -2.97 -7.88 -4.42
N LEU A 18 -1.98 -8.02 -3.54
CA LEU A 18 -1.86 -9.17 -2.64
C LEU A 18 -2.68 -9.02 -1.35
N VAL A 19 -3.21 -7.82 -1.10
CA VAL A 19 -3.98 -7.53 0.11
C VAL A 19 -5.41 -8.01 -0.06
N VAL A 20 -5.86 -8.85 0.87
CA VAL A 20 -7.24 -9.33 0.96
C VAL A 20 -7.89 -8.91 2.28
N SER A 21 -9.22 -8.83 2.29
CA SER A 21 -10.00 -8.44 3.47
C SER A 21 -9.76 -9.42 4.64
N GLY A 22 -9.74 -8.90 5.87
CA GLY A 22 -9.46 -9.64 7.10
C GLY A 22 -7.97 -9.78 7.44
N MET A 23 -7.04 -9.33 6.58
CA MET A 23 -5.60 -9.40 6.88
C MET A 23 -5.18 -8.50 8.02
N ARG A 24 -4.15 -8.96 8.75
CA ARG A 24 -3.34 -8.13 9.66
C ARG A 24 -2.04 -7.74 8.93
N LEU A 25 -1.82 -6.46 8.72
CA LEU A 25 -0.73 -5.93 7.90
C LEU A 25 0.25 -5.13 8.75
N GLY A 26 1.56 -5.32 8.51
CA GLY A 26 2.57 -4.35 8.92
C GLY A 26 2.65 -3.21 7.89
N LEU A 27 2.72 -1.96 8.35
CA LEU A 27 2.94 -0.79 7.50
C LEU A 27 4.35 -0.27 7.74
N GLY A 28 5.22 -0.46 6.74
CA GLY A 28 6.57 0.11 6.74
C GLY A 28 6.57 1.63 6.58
N THR A 29 7.75 2.23 6.69
CA THR A 29 7.98 3.68 6.47
C THR A 29 8.83 3.95 5.21
N GLY A 30 8.76 5.19 4.71
CA GLY A 30 9.54 5.66 3.56
C GLY A 30 8.72 5.94 2.30
N SER A 31 9.35 6.59 1.32
CA SER A 31 8.66 7.12 0.11
C SER A 31 7.90 6.07 -0.71
N THR A 32 8.33 4.80 -0.72
CA THR A 32 7.59 3.72 -1.39
C THR A 32 6.37 3.27 -0.58
N ALA A 33 6.54 3.12 0.73
CA ALA A 33 5.46 2.73 1.64
C ALA A 33 4.35 3.78 1.66
N LYS A 34 4.67 5.07 1.48
CA LYS A 34 3.69 6.13 1.30
C LYS A 34 2.69 5.82 0.18
N HIS A 35 3.18 5.50 -1.02
CA HIS A 35 2.32 5.15 -2.16
C HIS A 35 1.44 3.92 -1.87
N PHE A 36 1.95 2.95 -1.09
CA PHE A 36 1.18 1.78 -0.67
C PHE A 36 0.07 2.17 0.31
N VAL A 37 0.37 3.01 1.31
CA VAL A 37 -0.59 3.47 2.31
C VAL A 37 -1.69 4.31 1.66
N ASP A 38 -1.34 5.20 0.73
CA ASP A 38 -2.31 6.02 -0.01
C ASP A 38 -3.31 5.12 -0.77
N GLY A 39 -2.81 4.16 -1.55
CA GLY A 39 -3.66 3.21 -2.28
C GLY A 39 -4.40 2.20 -1.38
N LEU A 40 -3.82 1.83 -0.24
CA LEU A 40 -4.52 1.01 0.76
C LEU A 40 -5.73 1.78 1.32
N GLY A 41 -5.55 3.07 1.60
CA GLY A 41 -6.62 3.96 2.06
C GLY A 41 -7.78 4.03 1.07
N GLU A 42 -7.50 4.14 -0.23
CA GLU A 42 -8.52 4.09 -1.28
C GLU A 42 -9.30 2.77 -1.29
N LYS A 43 -8.60 1.63 -1.16
CA LYS A 43 -9.26 0.31 -1.08
C LYS A 43 -10.10 0.18 0.19
N CYS A 44 -9.62 0.68 1.32
CA CYS A 44 -10.37 0.69 2.58
C CYS A 44 -11.63 1.55 2.47
N ALA A 45 -11.54 2.72 1.82
CA ALA A 45 -12.70 3.55 1.53
C ALA A 45 -13.71 2.84 0.60
N ALA A 46 -13.24 1.94 -0.26
CA ALA A 46 -14.07 1.08 -1.11
C ALA A 46 -14.57 -0.20 -0.40
N GLY A 47 -14.32 -0.38 0.90
CA GLY A 47 -14.84 -1.48 1.71
C GLY A 47 -13.86 -2.62 2.02
N LEU A 48 -12.57 -2.47 1.72
CA LEU A 48 -11.55 -3.40 2.19
C LEU A 48 -11.38 -3.26 3.71
N GLU A 49 -11.51 -4.36 4.46
CA GLU A 49 -11.28 -4.36 5.92
C GLU A 49 -9.92 -4.97 6.24
N VAL A 50 -9.02 -4.20 6.85
CA VAL A 50 -7.71 -4.68 7.31
C VAL A 50 -7.34 -4.04 8.64
N ARG A 51 -6.50 -4.71 9.42
CA ARG A 51 -5.93 -4.15 10.64
C ARG A 51 -4.43 -3.95 10.48
N CYS A 52 -3.98 -2.72 10.68
CA CYS A 52 -2.60 -2.33 10.40
C CYS A 52 -1.80 -2.04 11.67
N VAL A 53 -0.50 -2.33 11.65
CA VAL A 53 0.47 -1.93 12.67
C VAL A 53 1.59 -1.13 12.00
N PRO A 54 1.84 0.14 12.39
CA PRO A 54 2.93 0.94 11.84
C PRO A 54 4.29 0.54 12.42
N THR A 55 5.35 0.74 11.64
CA THR A 55 6.77 0.67 12.09
C THR A 55 7.33 2.04 12.42
#